data_AF-A0A1W1YM19-F1
#
_entry.id   AF-A0A1W1YM19-F1
#
_cell.length_a   1.000
_cell.length_b   1.000
_cell.length_c   1.000
_cell.angle_alpha   90.00
_cell.angle_beta   90.00
_cell.angle_gamma   90.00
#
_symmetry.space_group_name_H-M   'P 1'
#
loop_
_entity.id
_entity.type
_entity.pdbx_description
1 polymer ?
#
loop_
_entity_poly.entity_id
_entity_poly.type
_entity_poly.pdbx_seq_one_letter_code
_entity_poly.pdbx_strand_id
1 'polypeptide(L)'
;MTREEFKQHFISALSELGIEHPEDTLFVVEPYIEPDKPRQTFDEIMRLQVLPKARKMTFDQVINVLTMWEGYFPCRIDISRQEDDIVLKTYLRMRKVQKKDNNDIFPFKVVSDHTLIKTENI
;
A
#
# COMPACT_ATOMS: atom_id res chain seq x y z
N MET A 1 -12.21 0.69 -9.59
CA MET A 1 -11.96 1.09 -8.21
C MET A 1 -11.95 2.61 -8.12
N THR A 2 -12.87 3.16 -7.37
CA THR A 2 -12.96 4.55 -6.96
C THR A 2 -12.10 4.77 -5.71
N ARG A 3 -11.91 6.03 -5.32
CA ARG A 3 -11.24 6.36 -4.04
C ARG A 3 -11.99 5.77 -2.83
N GLU A 4 -13.32 5.77 -2.86
CA GLU A 4 -14.13 5.24 -1.75
C GLU A 4 -13.98 3.71 -1.65
N GLU A 5 -13.99 3.00 -2.77
CA GLU A 5 -13.73 1.55 -2.78
C GLU A 5 -12.33 1.23 -2.22
N PHE A 6 -11.29 2.00 -2.60
CA PHE A 6 -9.95 1.84 -2.02
C PHE A 6 -9.95 2.06 -0.51
N LYS A 7 -10.66 3.09 -0.02
CA LYS A 7 -10.79 3.37 1.42
C LYS A 7 -11.44 2.20 2.15
N GLN A 8 -12.52 1.64 1.62
CA GLN A 8 -13.19 0.48 2.22
C GLN A 8 -12.24 -0.74 2.26
N HIS A 9 -11.53 -1.02 1.18
CA HIS A 9 -10.55 -2.12 1.14
C HIS A 9 -9.41 -1.91 2.16
N PHE A 10 -8.99 -0.65 2.39
CA PHE A 10 -7.98 -0.34 3.39
C PHE A 10 -8.50 -0.63 4.80
N ILE A 11 -9.72 -0.19 5.11
CA ILE A 11 -10.38 -0.45 6.41
C ILE A 11 -10.51 -1.96 6.64
N SER A 12 -10.95 -2.72 5.63
CA SER A 12 -11.05 -4.18 5.71
C SER A 12 -9.70 -4.83 6.03
N ALA A 13 -8.63 -4.42 5.35
CA ALA A 13 -7.29 -4.96 5.58
C ALA A 13 -6.72 -4.57 6.96
N LEU A 14 -7.05 -3.38 7.47
CA LEU A 14 -6.69 -2.95 8.83
C LEU A 14 -7.47 -3.72 9.90
N SER A 15 -8.75 -4.02 9.64
CA SER A 15 -9.59 -4.85 10.49
C SER A 15 -9.04 -6.27 10.62
N GLU A 16 -8.56 -6.87 9.51
CA GLU A 16 -7.85 -8.15 9.53
C GLU A 16 -6.56 -8.12 10.36
N LEU A 17 -5.93 -6.95 10.51
CA LEU A 17 -4.74 -6.73 11.35
C LEU A 17 -5.10 -6.38 12.81
N GLY A 18 -6.39 -6.30 13.16
CA GLY A 18 -6.87 -5.98 14.50
C GLY A 18 -6.84 -4.48 14.84
N ILE A 19 -6.90 -3.60 13.83
CA ILE A 19 -6.94 -2.14 14.01
C ILE A 19 -8.39 -1.66 13.88
N GLU A 20 -8.98 -1.24 15.01
CA GLU A 20 -10.38 -0.83 15.09
C GLU A 20 -10.62 0.67 14.84
N HIS A 21 -9.59 1.51 15.07
CA HIS A 21 -9.63 2.97 14.90
C HIS A 21 -8.54 3.47 13.93
N PRO A 22 -8.69 3.22 12.61
CA PRO A 22 -7.70 3.65 11.61
C PRO A 22 -7.40 5.15 11.60
N GLU A 23 -8.40 5.99 11.88
CA GLU A 23 -8.33 7.45 11.89
C GLU A 23 -7.33 8.02 12.92
N ASP A 24 -7.16 7.32 14.04
CA ASP A 24 -6.24 7.71 15.13
C ASP A 24 -4.85 7.09 14.96
N THR A 25 -4.64 6.31 13.89
CA THR A 25 -3.41 5.56 13.65
C THR A 25 -2.47 6.32 12.69
N LEU A 26 -1.18 6.32 13.01
CA LEU A 26 -0.13 6.72 12.07
C LEU A 26 0.42 5.51 11.33
N PHE A 27 0.60 5.65 10.03
CA PHE A 27 1.09 4.61 9.14
C PHE A 27 2.49 4.97 8.64
N VAL A 28 3.43 4.04 8.72
CA VAL A 28 4.72 4.15 8.04
C VAL A 28 4.53 3.66 6.61
N VAL A 29 4.51 4.58 5.64
CA VAL A 29 4.31 4.21 4.23
C VAL A 29 5.65 4.16 3.53
N GLU A 30 6.04 2.97 3.08
CA GLU A 30 7.35 2.71 2.50
C GLU A 30 7.25 2.41 1.01
N PRO A 31 7.99 3.13 0.15
CA PRO A 31 8.05 2.79 -1.26
C PRO A 31 8.86 1.50 -1.48
N TYR A 32 8.32 0.59 -2.29
CA TYR A 32 9.03 -0.58 -2.78
C TYR A 32 9.10 -0.57 -4.32
N ILE A 33 10.32 -0.63 -4.84
CA ILE A 33 10.61 -0.69 -6.27
C ILE A 33 10.91 -2.15 -6.61
N GLU A 34 10.11 -2.73 -7.49
CA GLU A 34 10.39 -4.08 -8.01
C GLU A 34 11.65 -4.03 -8.89
N PRO A 35 12.75 -4.74 -8.56
CA PRO A 35 14.03 -4.60 -9.26
C PRO A 35 13.97 -5.07 -10.72
N ASP A 36 13.18 -6.11 -10.99
CA ASP A 36 13.14 -6.79 -12.30
C ASP A 36 11.98 -6.36 -13.21
N LYS A 37 11.31 -5.24 -12.90
CA LYS A 37 10.17 -4.76 -13.69
C LYS A 37 10.52 -3.48 -14.45
N PRO A 38 10.14 -3.38 -15.75
CA PRO A 38 10.30 -2.15 -16.50
C PRO A 38 9.42 -1.06 -15.88
N ARG A 39 9.98 0.14 -15.75
CA ARG A 39 9.32 1.28 -15.12
C ARG A 39 8.47 2.03 -16.14
N GLN A 40 7.22 2.31 -15.79
CA GLN A 40 6.31 3.13 -16.57
C GLN A 40 6.28 4.57 -16.04
N THR A 41 5.68 5.49 -16.82
CA THR A 41 5.59 6.91 -16.45
C THR A 41 4.97 7.14 -15.07
N PHE A 42 3.86 6.45 -14.76
CA PHE A 42 3.21 6.59 -13.45
C PHE A 42 4.07 6.03 -12.30
N ASP A 43 4.84 4.98 -12.56
CA ASP A 43 5.77 4.41 -11.57
C ASP A 43 6.88 5.43 -11.24
N GLU A 44 7.39 6.13 -12.25
CA GLU A 44 8.40 7.19 -12.07
C GLU A 44 7.85 8.42 -11.33
N ILE A 45 6.61 8.86 -11.62
CA ILE A 45 6.00 9.96 -10.86
C ILE A 45 5.78 9.55 -9.41
N MET A 46 5.29 8.33 -9.16
CA MET A 46 5.15 7.81 -7.80
C MET A 46 6.49 7.79 -7.06
N ARG A 47 7.53 7.26 -7.69
CA ARG A 47 8.87 7.12 -7.12
C ARG A 47 9.58 8.46 -6.90
N LEU A 48 9.39 9.44 -7.77
CA LEU A 48 10.19 10.67 -7.71
C LEU A 48 9.46 11.80 -6.98
N GLN A 49 8.12 11.83 -7.04
CA GLN A 49 7.34 12.98 -6.57
C GLN A 49 6.37 12.62 -5.45
N VAL A 50 5.65 11.49 -5.54
CA VAL A 50 4.55 11.19 -4.61
C VAL A 50 5.03 10.51 -3.33
N LEU A 51 5.82 9.43 -3.47
CA LEU A 51 6.37 8.62 -2.38
C LEU A 51 7.85 8.28 -2.65
N PRO A 52 8.76 9.27 -2.60
CA PRO A 52 10.18 9.05 -2.89
C PRO A 52 10.96 8.37 -1.77
N LYS A 53 10.43 8.39 -0.54
CA LYS A 53 11.01 7.78 0.65
C LYS A 53 9.92 7.41 1.63
N ALA A 54 10.27 6.56 2.59
CA ALA A 54 9.40 6.24 3.70
C ALA A 54 8.98 7.51 4.47
N ARG A 55 7.71 7.58 4.88
CA ARG A 55 7.22 8.66 5.76
C ARG A 55 6.01 8.22 6.57
N LYS A 56 5.88 8.78 7.78
CA LYS A 56 4.67 8.62 8.59
C LYS A 56 3.53 9.46 8.03
N MET A 57 2.34 8.87 7.92
CA MET A 57 1.16 9.50 7.37
C MET A 57 -0.08 9.17 8.21
N THR A 58 -1.00 10.12 8.34
CA THR A 58 -2.34 9.85 8.87
C THR A 58 -3.16 9.02 7.87
N PHE A 59 -4.25 8.41 8.33
CA PHE A 59 -5.18 7.67 7.46
C PHE A 59 -5.57 8.46 6.19
N ASP A 60 -6.04 9.70 6.36
CA ASP A 60 -6.46 10.55 5.23
C ASP A 60 -5.31 10.88 4.28
N GLN A 61 -4.10 11.06 4.80
CA GLN A 61 -2.91 11.28 3.98
C GLN A 61 -2.58 10.03 3.15
N VAL A 62 -2.69 8.82 3.72
CA VAL A 62 -2.52 7.56 2.98
C VAL A 62 -3.51 7.49 1.82
N ILE A 63 -4.80 7.71 2.09
CA ILE A 63 -5.83 7.70 1.04
C ILE A 63 -5.49 8.73 -0.04
N ASN A 64 -5.25 10.00 0.33
CA ASN A 64 -4.95 11.07 -0.63
C ASN A 64 -3.76 10.75 -1.53
N VAL A 65 -2.69 10.20 -0.97
CA VAL A 65 -1.45 9.91 -1.67
C VAL A 65 -1.61 8.72 -2.60
N LEU A 66 -2.22 7.63 -2.14
CA LEU A 66 -2.30 6.37 -2.89
C LEU A 66 -3.47 6.33 -3.87
N THR A 67 -4.42 7.26 -3.77
CA THR A 67 -5.53 7.42 -4.71
C THR A 67 -5.41 8.70 -5.54
N MET A 68 -4.21 9.28 -5.68
CA MET A 68 -3.99 10.53 -6.41
C MET A 68 -4.53 10.48 -7.86
N TRP A 69 -4.45 9.32 -8.51
CA TRP A 69 -5.04 9.09 -9.83
C TRP A 69 -6.13 8.03 -9.74
N GLU A 70 -7.36 8.46 -9.51
CA GLU A 70 -8.50 7.54 -9.45
C GLU A 70 -8.57 6.63 -10.68
N GLY A 71 -8.73 5.32 -10.45
CA GLY A 71 -8.67 4.30 -11.47
C GLY A 71 -7.28 3.66 -11.67
N TYR A 72 -6.20 4.27 -11.17
CA TYR A 72 -4.83 3.74 -11.16
C TYR A 72 -4.27 3.72 -9.74
N PHE A 73 -3.93 2.52 -9.26
CA PHE A 73 -3.49 2.31 -7.88
C PHE A 73 -2.21 1.48 -7.84
N PRO A 74 -1.47 1.49 -6.71
CA PRO A 74 -0.38 0.55 -6.50
C PRO A 74 -0.82 -0.88 -6.80
N CYS A 75 0.04 -1.65 -7.45
CA CYS A 75 -0.27 -3.03 -7.82
C CYS A 75 -0.45 -3.93 -6.61
N ARG A 76 0.14 -3.55 -5.47
CA ARG A 76 0.11 -4.26 -4.21
C ARG A 76 0.55 -3.33 -3.08
N ILE A 77 -0.07 -3.50 -1.91
CA ILE A 77 0.34 -2.87 -0.66
C ILE A 77 0.39 -3.97 0.39
N ASP A 78 1.59 -4.29 0.86
CA ASP A 78 1.74 -5.21 1.99
C ASP A 78 1.52 -4.41 3.28
N ILE A 79 0.56 -4.84 4.09
CA ILE A 79 0.28 -4.27 5.41
C ILE A 79 0.82 -5.23 6.47
N SER A 80 1.63 -4.72 7.39
CA SER A 80 2.12 -5.47 8.54
C SER A 80 2.16 -4.58 9.77
N ARG A 81 1.96 -5.17 10.95
CA ARG A 81 2.28 -4.54 12.22
C ARG A 81 3.75 -4.84 12.53
N GLN A 82 4.54 -3.83 12.87
CA GLN A 82 5.93 -4.01 13.29
C GLN A 82 6.11 -3.26 14.60
N GLU A 83 6.22 -4.01 15.70
CA GLU A 83 6.21 -3.45 17.06
C GLU A 83 4.97 -2.57 17.29
N ASP A 84 5.17 -1.26 17.42
CA ASP A 84 4.13 -0.25 17.63
C ASP A 84 3.67 0.45 16.33
N ASP A 85 4.36 0.23 15.21
CA ASP A 85 4.07 0.89 13.93
C ASP A 85 3.26 -0.01 12.99
N ILE A 86 2.39 0.60 12.19
CA ILE A 86 1.70 -0.07 11.08
C ILE A 86 2.40 0.32 9.78
N VAL A 87 3.03 -0.67 9.14
CA VAL A 87 3.87 -0.46 7.97
C VAL A 87 3.11 -0.85 6.70
N LEU A 88 3.09 0.08 5.73
CA LEU A 88 2.50 -0.07 4.41
C LEU A 88 3.62 -0.11 3.36
N LYS A 89 4.10 -1.30 3.04
CA LYS A 89 5.07 -1.50 1.96
C LYS A 89 4.36 -1.44 0.62
N THR A 90 4.47 -0.28 -0.03
CA THR A 90 3.73 0.11 -1.22
C THR A 90 4.55 -0.17 -2.47
N TYR A 91 4.10 -1.12 -3.29
CA TYR A 91 4.75 -1.44 -4.55
C TYR A 91 4.43 -0.32 -5.54
N LEU A 92 5.43 0.46 -5.92
CA LEU A 92 5.24 1.71 -6.68
C LEU A 92 4.74 1.52 -8.11
N ARG A 93 4.67 0.27 -8.58
CA ARG A 93 4.13 -0.04 -9.88
C ARG A 93 2.63 0.22 -9.90
N MET A 94 2.20 1.16 -10.74
CA MET A 94 0.80 1.55 -10.84
C MET A 94 0.08 0.70 -11.89
N ARG A 95 -1.15 0.30 -11.59
CA ARG A 95 -1.99 -0.46 -12.53
C ARG A 95 -3.42 0.03 -12.53
N LYS A 96 -4.04 -0.04 -13.72
CA LYS A 96 -5.49 0.11 -13.86
C LYS A 96 -6.18 -1.11 -13.23
N VAL A 97 -7.17 -0.87 -12.38
CA VAL A 97 -7.93 -1.96 -11.76
C VAL A 97 -8.73 -2.70 -12.81
N GLN A 98 -8.62 -4.03 -12.83
CA GLN A 98 -9.38 -4.88 -13.72
C GLN A 98 -10.55 -5.51 -12.96
N LYS A 99 -11.63 -5.88 -13.66
CA LYS A 99 -12.81 -6.53 -13.06
C LYS A 99 -12.49 -7.84 -12.31
N LYS A 100 -11.34 -8.45 -12.60
CA LYS A 100 -10.85 -9.68 -11.94
C LYS A 100 -10.16 -9.41 -10.60
N ASP A 101 -9.90 -8.14 -10.26
CA ASP A 101 -9.33 -7.73 -8.98
C ASP A 101 -10.41 -7.53 -7.89
N ASN A 102 -11.63 -8.04 -8.11
CA ASN A 102 -12.76 -8.05 -7.17
C ASN A 102 -12.56 -9.02 -5.99
N ASN A 103 -11.35 -9.14 -5.47
CA ASN A 103 -11.14 -9.67 -4.12
C ASN A 103 -11.37 -8.51 -3.15
N ASP A 104 -12.10 -8.73 -2.06
CA ASP A 104 -12.68 -7.69 -1.18
C ASP A 104 -11.68 -6.72 -0.50
N ILE A 105 -10.37 -6.90 -0.72
CA ILE A 105 -9.31 -6.08 -0.11
C ILE A 105 -8.22 -5.59 -1.09
N PHE A 106 -8.35 -5.78 -2.42
CA PHE A 106 -7.30 -5.30 -3.35
C PHE A 106 -7.08 -3.77 -3.24
N PRO A 107 -5.85 -3.20 -3.19
CA PRO A 107 -4.53 -3.82 -3.42
C PRO A 107 -3.83 -4.34 -2.18
N PHE A 108 -4.52 -4.44 -1.06
CA PHE A 108 -3.92 -4.79 0.21
C PHE A 108 -3.68 -6.29 0.34
N LYS A 109 -2.59 -6.61 1.02
CA LYS A 109 -2.29 -7.96 1.49
C LYS A 109 -1.77 -7.85 2.92
N VAL A 110 -2.48 -8.47 3.86
CA VAL A 110 -2.03 -8.56 5.24
C VAL A 110 -0.89 -9.58 5.31
N VAL A 111 0.23 -9.17 5.91
CA VAL A 111 1.42 -10.00 6.09
C VAL A 111 1.65 -10.20 7.59
N SER A 112 1.61 -11.44 8.04
CA SER A 112 1.91 -11.81 9.43
C SER A 112 3.42 -11.78 9.68
N ASP A 113 3.83 -11.43 10.91
CA ASP A 113 5.23 -11.31 11.37
C ASP A 113 6.12 -12.52 11.08
N HIS A 114 5.53 -13.70 10.85
CA HIS A 114 6.26 -14.92 10.52
C HIS A 114 6.87 -14.96 9.10
N THR A 115 6.72 -13.91 8.28
CA THR A 115 7.15 -13.92 6.87
C THR A 115 8.35 -13.03 6.56
N LEU A 116 8.94 -12.35 7.55
CA LEU A 116 10.15 -11.53 7.37
C LEU A 116 11.46 -12.29 7.60
N ILE A 117 11.49 -13.60 7.33
CA ILE A 117 12.73 -14.38 7.34
C ILE A 117 12.97 -14.95 5.94
N LYS A 118 14.01 -14.41 5.29
CA LYS A 118 14.68 -14.79 4.03
C LYS A 118 14.36 -13.96 2.80
N THR A 119 15.01 -12.81 2.70
CA THR A 119 15.75 -12.50 1.45
C THR A 119 16.97 -11.64 1.77
N GLU A 120 17.94 -12.24 2.45
CA GLU A 120 19.36 -11.91 2.25
C GLU A 120 20.06 -13.22 1.86
N ASN A 121 21.08 -13.08 1.00
CA ASN A 121 21.81 -14.10 0.24
C ASN A 121 21.29 -14.35 -1.18
N ILE A 122 21.73 -13.51 -2.13
CA ILE A 122 22.72 -13.91 -3.15
C ILE A 122 23.65 -12.73 -3.39
#